data_AF-A0A7W9MED1-F1
#
_entry.id   AF-A0A7W9MED1-F1
#
_cell.length_a   1.000
_cell.length_b   1.000
_cell.length_c   1.000
_cell.angle_alpha   90.00
_cell.angle_beta   90.00
_cell.angle_gamma   90.00
#
_symmetry.space_group_name_H-M   'P 1'
#
loop_
_entity.id
_entity.type
_entity.pdbx_description
1 polymer ?
#
loop_
_entity_poly.entity_id
_entity_poly.type
_entity_poly.pdbx_seq_one_letter_code
_entity_poly.pdbx_strand_id
1 'polypeptide(L)'
;MATPHLDPYQKAQETRRRVLEMAVLMKRDEAESASPASGRAAAPGYAVDMYLALLQDRLPVWLRVLDGLMYLVGRGRVADNLFPIARAGIDYYSEIQSAALPAFTSPTVTVRFREAMRDSELGPMAEVIPLSEYLAAEQRAGRVAPEVDPVASARLLLAGCFHHAYHEMFVGADHLPSRDDSAEEIIRELRLEPRRA
;
A
#
# COMPACT_ATOMS: atom_id res chain seq x y z
N MET A 1 -20.99 13.94 6.89
CA MET A 1 -20.46 13.89 8.27
C MET A 1 -18.95 13.90 8.15
N ALA A 2 -18.27 14.93 8.67
CA ALA A 2 -16.82 14.98 8.65
C ALA A 2 -16.28 13.90 9.59
N THR A 3 -15.54 12.94 9.05
CA THR A 3 -14.75 12.00 9.84
C THR A 3 -13.83 12.80 10.76
N PRO A 4 -13.79 12.52 12.06
CA PRO A 4 -12.90 13.25 12.96
C PRO A 4 -11.45 13.08 12.47
N HIS A 5 -10.70 14.17 12.39
CA HIS A 5 -9.27 14.14 12.11
C HIS A 5 -8.58 13.42 13.27
N LEU A 6 -8.43 12.11 13.14
CA LEU A 6 -7.67 11.29 14.08
C LEU A 6 -6.19 11.70 14.03
N ASP A 7 -5.57 11.80 15.20
CA ASP A 7 -4.12 11.96 15.35
C ASP A 7 -3.40 10.81 14.60
N PRO A 8 -2.28 11.05 13.90
CA PRO A 8 -1.42 10.00 13.32
C PRO A 8 -1.23 8.75 14.18
N TYR A 9 -1.12 8.89 15.51
CA TYR A 9 -1.04 7.74 16.41
C TYR A 9 -2.35 6.95 16.46
N GLN A 10 -3.49 7.63 16.57
CA GLN A 10 -4.82 7.03 16.60
C GLN A 10 -5.15 6.32 15.29
N LYS A 11 -4.84 6.96 14.14
CA LYS A 11 -4.99 6.33 12.81
C LYS A 11 -4.20 5.03 12.71
N ALA A 12 -2.94 5.03 13.15
CA ALA A 12 -2.13 3.83 13.11
C ALA A 12 -2.66 2.71 14.02
N GLN A 13 -3.15 3.04 15.22
CA GLN A 13 -3.79 2.03 16.09
C GLN A 13 -5.09 1.49 15.48
N GLU A 14 -5.86 2.35 14.84
CA GLU A 14 -7.08 1.98 14.13
C GLU A 14 -6.78 1.05 12.94
N THR A 15 -5.75 1.34 12.14
CA THR A 15 -5.27 0.43 11.08
C THR A 15 -4.87 -0.93 11.65
N ARG A 16 -4.12 -0.97 12.76
CA ARG A 16 -3.77 -2.25 13.42
C ARG A 16 -5.00 -3.03 13.86
N ARG A 17 -5.96 -2.35 14.48
CA ARG A 17 -7.23 -2.93 14.93
C ARG A 17 -7.98 -3.56 13.75
N ARG A 18 -8.09 -2.84 12.63
CA ARG A 18 -8.76 -3.34 11.41
C ARG A 18 -8.07 -4.57 10.82
N VAL A 19 -6.73 -4.61 10.79
CA VAL A 19 -6.01 -5.82 10.33
C VAL A 19 -6.25 -7.01 11.27
N LEU A 20 -6.28 -6.77 12.60
CA LEU A 20 -6.63 -7.81 13.57
C LEU A 20 -8.05 -8.34 13.36
N GLU A 21 -9.01 -7.47 13.07
CA GLU A 21 -10.38 -7.86 12.77
C GLU A 21 -10.47 -8.70 11.49
N MET A 22 -9.74 -8.32 10.45
CA MET A 22 -9.60 -9.16 9.26
C MET A 22 -9.04 -10.54 9.61
N ALA A 23 -8.03 -10.61 10.47
CA ALA A 23 -7.46 -11.89 10.90
C ALA A 23 -8.44 -12.76 11.67
N VAL A 24 -9.28 -12.17 12.52
CA VAL A 24 -10.34 -12.90 13.23
C VAL A 24 -11.38 -13.45 12.25
N LEU A 25 -11.83 -12.64 11.28
CA LEU A 25 -12.73 -13.10 10.21
C LEU A 25 -12.10 -14.23 9.39
N MET A 26 -10.81 -14.12 9.07
CA MET A 26 -10.03 -15.16 8.38
C MET A 26 -9.79 -16.43 9.20
N LYS A 27 -10.01 -16.44 10.51
CA LYS A 27 -9.90 -17.67 11.31
C LYS A 27 -11.25 -18.34 11.54
N ARG A 28 -12.30 -17.55 11.73
CA ARG A 28 -13.66 -18.04 11.97
C ARG A 28 -14.13 -18.96 10.83
N ASP A 29 -13.97 -18.52 9.59
CA ASP A 29 -14.44 -19.28 8.44
C ASP A 29 -13.52 -20.47 8.05
N GLU A 30 -12.29 -20.51 8.58
CA GLU A 30 -11.37 -21.65 8.40
C GLU A 30 -11.82 -22.82 9.26
N ALA A 31 -12.20 -22.55 10.51
CA ALA A 31 -12.77 -23.55 11.41
C ALA A 31 -14.09 -24.14 10.87
N GLU A 32 -14.88 -23.35 10.13
CA GLU A 32 -16.12 -23.81 9.49
C GLU A 32 -15.88 -24.64 8.23
N SER A 33 -14.70 -24.53 7.59
CA SER A 33 -14.37 -25.19 6.31
C SER A 33 -13.35 -26.34 6.44
N ALA A 34 -12.72 -26.53 7.60
CA ALA A 34 -11.72 -27.57 7.81
C ALA A 34 -12.35 -28.96 8.09
N SER A 35 -12.01 -29.96 7.26
CA SER A 35 -12.25 -31.39 7.53
C SER A 35 -11.00 -31.99 8.22
N PRO A 36 -11.11 -32.94 9.17
CA PRO A 36 -10.05 -33.29 10.13
C PRO A 36 -8.80 -33.99 9.55
N ALA A 37 -8.66 -34.09 8.22
CA ALA A 37 -7.78 -35.06 7.56
C ALA A 37 -6.57 -34.49 6.79
N SER A 38 -6.31 -33.17 6.78
CA SER A 38 -5.16 -32.62 6.04
C SER A 38 -3.91 -32.43 6.93
N GLY A 39 -2.90 -33.27 6.68
CA GLY A 39 -1.60 -33.25 7.37
C GLY A 39 -0.66 -32.10 6.96
N ARG A 40 0.46 -32.04 7.69
CA ARG A 40 1.49 -30.98 7.79
C ARG A 40 2.29 -30.65 6.50
N ALA A 41 1.63 -30.28 5.40
CA ALA A 41 2.21 -29.24 4.56
C ALA A 41 2.14 -27.92 5.34
N ALA A 42 3.02 -26.94 5.10
CA ALA A 42 2.84 -25.60 5.67
C ALA A 42 1.44 -25.12 5.29
N ALA A 43 0.51 -25.22 6.25
CA ALA A 43 -0.91 -25.12 5.93
C ALA A 43 -1.17 -23.73 5.34
N PRO A 44 -2.06 -23.59 4.34
CA PRO A 44 -2.45 -22.28 3.80
C PRO A 44 -2.74 -21.23 4.90
N GLY A 45 -3.27 -21.65 6.05
CA GLY A 45 -3.49 -20.81 7.23
C GLY A 45 -2.21 -20.17 7.81
N TYR A 46 -1.05 -20.84 7.80
CA TYR A 46 0.21 -20.25 8.30
C TYR A 46 0.70 -19.10 7.41
N ALA A 47 0.57 -19.23 6.09
CA ALA A 47 0.98 -18.18 5.15
C ALA A 47 0.05 -16.96 5.25
N VAL A 48 -1.26 -17.18 5.41
CA VAL A 48 -2.24 -16.12 5.66
C VAL A 48 -1.97 -15.42 6.99
N ASP A 49 -1.69 -16.18 8.06
CA ASP A 49 -1.35 -15.61 9.37
C ASP A 49 -0.08 -14.74 9.30
N MET A 50 0.95 -15.21 8.58
CA MET A 50 2.17 -14.43 8.37
C MET A 50 1.91 -13.13 7.59
N TYR A 51 1.13 -13.22 6.51
CA TYR A 51 0.75 -12.06 5.71
C TYR A 51 -0.03 -11.02 6.53
N LEU A 52 -1.01 -11.46 7.32
CA LEU A 52 -1.81 -10.57 8.16
C LEU A 52 -0.98 -9.97 9.31
N ALA A 53 -0.07 -10.74 9.92
CA ALA A 53 0.84 -10.22 10.93
C ALA A 53 1.78 -9.13 10.35
N LEU A 54 2.31 -9.34 9.14
CA LEU A 54 3.14 -8.35 8.46
C LEU A 54 2.33 -7.11 8.06
N LEU A 55 1.11 -7.29 7.53
CA LEU A 55 0.21 -6.16 7.26
C LEU A 55 -0.07 -5.35 8.53
N GLN A 56 -0.33 -6.02 9.65
CA GLN A 56 -0.60 -5.36 10.94
C GLN A 56 0.59 -4.52 11.40
N ASP A 57 1.81 -4.98 11.13
CA ASP A 57 3.04 -4.26 11.51
C ASP A 57 3.35 -3.10 10.56
N ARG A 58 3.31 -3.35 9.23
CA ARG A 58 3.85 -2.43 8.21
C ARG A 58 2.85 -1.45 7.64
N LEU A 59 1.58 -1.85 7.42
CA LEU A 59 0.56 -0.97 6.84
C LEU A 59 0.33 0.31 7.66
N PRO A 60 0.25 0.29 9.02
CA PRO A 60 0.07 1.52 9.80
C PRO A 60 1.25 2.49 9.71
N VAL A 61 2.46 1.98 9.50
CA VAL A 61 3.66 2.81 9.30
C VAL A 61 3.62 3.45 7.92
N TRP A 62 3.29 2.65 6.91
CA TRP A 62 3.14 3.12 5.53
C TRP A 62 2.05 4.19 5.37
N LEU A 63 0.84 3.96 5.88
CA LEU A 63 -0.24 4.95 5.80
C LEU A 63 0.11 6.26 6.52
N ARG A 64 0.91 6.20 7.59
CA ARG A 64 1.41 7.41 8.27
C ARG A 64 2.38 8.21 7.40
N VAL A 65 3.25 7.53 6.65
CA VAL A 65 4.15 8.18 5.69
C VAL A 65 3.35 8.90 4.61
N LEU A 66 2.31 8.25 4.08
CA LEU A 66 1.40 8.83 3.10
C LEU A 66 0.62 10.04 3.64
N ASP A 67 0.03 9.91 4.84
CA ASP A 67 -0.67 11.01 5.52
C ASP A 67 0.24 12.23 5.76
N GLY A 68 1.55 11.98 5.96
CA GLY A 68 2.56 13.02 6.18
C GLY A 68 2.71 13.99 5.00
N LEU A 69 2.39 13.57 3.77
CA LEU A 69 2.49 14.40 2.56
C LEU A 69 1.68 15.69 2.65
N MET A 70 0.53 15.66 3.32
CA MET A 70 -0.34 16.83 3.44
C MET A 70 0.34 18.01 4.16
N TYR A 71 1.35 17.75 5.01
CA TYR A 71 2.13 18.81 5.67
C TYR A 71 3.18 19.45 4.76
N LEU A 72 3.47 18.84 3.61
CA LEU A 72 4.44 19.31 2.62
C LEU A 72 3.80 20.15 1.51
N VAL A 73 2.48 20.33 1.52
CA VAL A 73 1.78 21.15 0.53
C VAL A 73 2.40 22.54 0.43
N GLY A 74 2.79 22.94 -0.78
CA GLY A 74 3.43 24.24 -1.05
C GLY A 74 4.90 24.34 -0.61
N ARG A 75 5.53 23.24 -0.17
CA ARG A 75 6.93 23.19 0.27
C ARG A 75 7.77 22.33 -0.68
N GLY A 76 9.06 22.65 -0.80
CA GLY A 76 10.02 21.88 -1.63
C GLY A 76 9.68 21.88 -3.13
N ARG A 77 10.18 20.91 -3.89
CA ARG A 77 9.61 20.53 -5.20
C ARG A 77 8.67 19.35 -5.02
N VAL A 78 7.69 19.21 -5.91
CA VAL A 78 6.72 18.11 -5.79
C VAL A 78 7.43 16.77 -5.98
N ALA A 79 8.37 16.72 -6.93
CA ALA A 79 9.22 15.55 -7.16
C ALA A 79 10.04 15.16 -5.92
N ASP A 80 10.66 16.14 -5.24
CA ASP A 80 11.49 15.90 -4.05
C ASP A 80 10.64 15.39 -2.87
N ASN A 81 9.40 15.83 -2.76
CA ASN A 81 8.48 15.34 -1.72
C ASN A 81 7.99 13.91 -2.00
N LEU A 82 7.80 13.54 -3.28
CA LEU A 82 7.29 12.23 -3.68
C LEU A 82 8.38 11.17 -3.80
N PHE A 83 9.64 11.54 -4.03
CA PHE A 83 10.75 10.59 -4.13
C PHE A 83 10.88 9.71 -2.86
N PRO A 84 10.91 10.26 -1.63
CA PRO A 84 10.93 9.43 -0.42
C PRO A 84 9.70 8.52 -0.28
N ILE A 85 8.55 8.94 -0.83
CA ILE A 85 7.32 8.15 -0.80
C ILE A 85 7.41 6.96 -1.75
N ALA A 86 7.87 7.19 -2.98
CA ALA A 86 8.09 6.10 -3.94
C ALA A 86 9.11 5.11 -3.39
N ARG A 87 10.19 5.61 -2.79
CA ARG A 87 11.21 4.76 -2.18
C ARG A 87 10.67 3.91 -1.03
N ALA A 88 9.94 4.53 -0.11
CA ALA A 88 9.30 3.83 1.00
C ALA A 88 8.19 2.86 0.54
N GLY A 89 7.49 3.19 -0.54
CA GLY A 89 6.50 2.32 -1.17
C GLY A 89 7.13 1.05 -1.73
N ILE A 90 8.28 1.15 -2.40
CA ILE A 90 9.04 -0.01 -2.88
C ILE A 90 9.46 -0.90 -1.70
N ASP A 91 9.97 -0.32 -0.61
CA ASP A 91 10.34 -1.08 0.60
C ASP A 91 9.12 -1.80 1.19
N TYR A 92 8.02 -1.08 1.37
CA TYR A 92 6.78 -1.61 1.93
C TYR A 92 6.23 -2.78 1.10
N TYR A 93 6.11 -2.62 -0.22
CA TYR A 93 5.60 -3.70 -1.08
C TYR A 93 6.57 -4.90 -1.11
N SER A 94 7.89 -4.67 -1.05
CA SER A 94 8.87 -5.75 -1.01
C SER A 94 8.74 -6.61 0.25
N GLU A 95 8.48 -6.00 1.40
CA GLU A 95 8.27 -6.71 2.68
C GLU A 95 6.95 -7.48 2.71
N ILE A 96 5.88 -6.93 2.12
CA ILE A 96 4.55 -7.55 2.15
C ILE A 96 4.41 -8.66 1.11
N GLN A 97 4.96 -8.49 -0.09
CA GLN A 97 4.70 -9.35 -1.25
C GLN A 97 5.21 -10.78 -1.05
N SER A 98 6.33 -10.96 -0.34
CA SER A 98 6.89 -12.29 -0.05
C SER A 98 5.97 -13.16 0.80
N ALA A 99 5.16 -12.55 1.68
CA ALA A 99 4.17 -13.26 2.48
C ALA A 99 2.80 -13.38 1.78
N ALA A 100 2.45 -12.41 0.93
CA ALA A 100 1.19 -12.45 0.19
C ALA A 100 1.12 -13.61 -0.81
N LEU A 101 2.21 -13.88 -1.55
CA LEU A 101 2.22 -14.88 -2.62
C LEU A 101 1.84 -16.31 -2.14
N PRO A 102 2.43 -16.87 -1.07
CA PRO A 102 2.01 -18.17 -0.56
C PRO A 102 0.62 -18.17 0.09
N ALA A 103 0.16 -17.02 0.62
CA ALA A 103 -1.14 -16.89 1.27
C ALA A 103 -2.31 -17.06 0.30
N PHE A 104 -2.17 -16.55 -0.94
CA PHE A 104 -3.26 -16.51 -1.93
C PHE A 104 -3.16 -17.60 -3.01
N THR A 105 -2.71 -18.79 -2.64
CA THR A 105 -2.66 -19.95 -3.55
C THR A 105 -3.99 -20.71 -3.67
N SER A 106 -4.92 -20.51 -2.72
CA SER A 106 -6.25 -21.13 -2.71
C SER A 106 -7.34 -20.12 -3.10
N PRO A 107 -8.17 -20.40 -4.13
CA PRO A 107 -9.29 -19.54 -4.49
C PRO A 107 -10.25 -19.27 -3.32
N THR A 108 -10.47 -20.26 -2.47
CA THR A 108 -11.33 -20.14 -1.27
C THR A 108 -10.74 -19.13 -0.28
N VAL A 109 -9.43 -19.16 -0.04
CA VAL A 109 -8.75 -18.17 0.81
C VAL A 109 -8.89 -16.77 0.22
N THR A 110 -8.73 -16.63 -1.10
CA THR A 110 -8.88 -15.33 -1.79
C THR A 110 -10.30 -14.77 -1.70
N VAL A 111 -11.34 -15.61 -1.83
CA VAL A 111 -12.74 -15.18 -1.65
C VAL A 111 -12.97 -14.66 -0.23
N ARG A 112 -12.53 -15.42 0.77
CA ARG A 112 -12.67 -15.05 2.17
C ARG A 112 -11.95 -13.74 2.46
N PHE A 113 -10.70 -13.60 2.03
CA PHE A 113 -9.93 -12.37 2.21
C PHE A 113 -10.63 -11.15 1.60
N ARG A 114 -11.27 -11.31 0.43
CA ARG A 114 -12.06 -10.23 -0.18
C ARG A 114 -13.24 -9.81 0.68
N GLU A 115 -13.92 -10.75 1.33
CA GLU A 115 -15.03 -10.47 2.25
C GLU A 115 -14.52 -9.74 3.49
N ALA A 116 -13.46 -10.25 4.13
CA ALA A 116 -12.84 -9.58 5.27
C ALA A 116 -12.31 -8.17 4.92
N MET A 117 -11.74 -7.98 3.73
CA MET A 117 -11.31 -6.67 3.25
C MET A 117 -12.47 -5.69 3.12
N ARG A 118 -13.60 -6.13 2.56
CA ARG A 118 -14.80 -5.29 2.38
C ARG A 118 -15.30 -4.75 3.72
N ASP A 119 -15.22 -5.56 4.78
CA ASP A 119 -15.73 -5.21 6.11
C ASP A 119 -14.74 -4.36 6.92
N SER A 120 -13.45 -4.36 6.55
CA SER A 120 -12.36 -3.75 7.34
C SER A 120 -12.04 -2.28 7.03
N GLU A 121 -12.70 -1.65 6.05
CA GLU A 121 -12.33 -0.33 5.50
C GLU A 121 -10.87 -0.21 4.98
N LEU A 122 -10.06 -1.28 5.01
CA LEU A 122 -8.69 -1.33 4.50
C LEU A 122 -8.66 -1.62 2.99
N GLY A 123 -9.53 -0.93 2.24
CA GLY A 123 -9.68 -1.11 0.81
C GLY A 123 -8.52 -0.50 0.01
N PRO A 124 -8.44 -0.78 -1.31
CA PRO A 124 -7.40 -0.26 -2.20
C PRO A 124 -7.34 1.27 -2.29
N MET A 125 -8.35 1.97 -1.75
CA MET A 125 -8.36 3.43 -1.68
C MET A 125 -7.59 3.99 -0.46
N ALA A 126 -7.27 3.16 0.54
CA ALA A 126 -6.57 3.62 1.75
C ALA A 126 -5.22 4.27 1.45
N GLU A 127 -4.49 3.74 0.46
CA GLU A 127 -3.20 4.28 0.02
C GLU A 127 -3.37 5.39 -1.03
N VAL A 128 -4.39 5.27 -1.88
CA VAL A 128 -4.63 6.21 -3.00
C VAL A 128 -5.09 7.58 -2.49
N ILE A 129 -5.95 7.61 -1.47
CA ILE A 129 -6.58 8.85 -0.98
C ILE A 129 -5.53 9.88 -0.55
N PRO A 130 -4.60 9.60 0.40
CA PRO A 130 -3.66 10.61 0.88
C PRO A 130 -2.75 11.18 -0.22
N LEU A 131 -2.30 10.32 -1.13
CA LEU A 131 -1.51 10.73 -2.30
C LEU A 131 -2.31 11.64 -3.23
N SER A 132 -3.54 11.23 -3.56
CA SER A 132 -4.40 12.01 -4.46
C SER A 132 -4.80 13.36 -3.86
N GLU A 133 -5.01 13.43 -2.54
CA GLU A 133 -5.31 14.66 -1.82
C GLU A 133 -4.12 15.63 -1.83
N TYR A 134 -2.90 15.12 -1.62
CA TYR A 134 -1.67 15.90 -1.74
C TYR A 134 -1.51 16.44 -3.16
N LEU A 135 -1.63 15.59 -4.19
CA LEU A 135 -1.50 15.99 -5.59
C LEU A 135 -2.58 17.03 -5.99
N ALA A 136 -3.82 16.86 -5.54
CA ALA A 136 -4.89 17.82 -5.77
C ALA A 136 -4.63 19.16 -5.05
N ALA A 137 -4.03 19.12 -3.86
CA ALA A 137 -3.64 20.33 -3.14
C ALA A 137 -2.50 21.10 -3.85
N GLU A 138 -1.49 20.38 -4.33
CA GLU A 138 -0.40 20.97 -5.11
C GLU A 138 -0.88 21.50 -6.47
N GLN A 139 -1.84 20.83 -7.09
CA GLN A 139 -2.47 21.30 -8.33
C GLN A 139 -3.24 22.59 -8.11
N ARG A 140 -4.03 22.69 -7.03
CA ARG A 140 -4.69 23.95 -6.63
C ARG A 140 -3.70 25.08 -6.33
N ALA A 141 -2.49 24.74 -5.89
CA ALA A 141 -1.40 25.69 -5.68
C ALA A 141 -0.62 26.03 -6.97
N GLY A 142 -1.00 25.45 -8.12
CA GLY A 142 -0.32 25.66 -9.41
C GLY A 142 1.04 24.98 -9.54
N ARG A 143 1.39 24.07 -8.62
CA ARG A 143 2.66 23.34 -8.60
C ARG A 143 2.61 21.98 -9.31
N VAL A 144 1.40 21.45 -9.50
CA VAL A 144 1.11 20.31 -10.37
C VAL A 144 0.32 20.81 -11.58
N ALA A 145 0.61 20.29 -12.76
CA ALA A 145 -0.01 20.73 -14.00
C ALA A 145 -1.54 20.50 -13.99
N PRO A 146 -2.35 21.43 -14.55
CA PRO A 146 -3.81 21.36 -14.49
C PRO A 146 -4.42 20.15 -15.21
N GLU A 147 -3.70 19.55 -16.16
CA GLU A 147 -4.10 18.36 -16.90
C GLU A 147 -3.85 17.04 -16.16
N VAL A 148 -3.10 17.07 -15.05
CA VAL A 148 -2.80 15.89 -14.25
C VAL A 148 -4.06 15.45 -13.52
N ASP A 149 -4.44 14.18 -13.65
CA ASP A 149 -5.44 13.57 -12.78
C ASP A 149 -4.76 13.11 -11.47
N PRO A 150 -5.08 13.72 -10.31
CA PRO A 150 -4.45 13.38 -9.03
C PRO A 150 -4.68 11.94 -8.60
N VAL A 151 -5.87 11.38 -8.86
CA VAL A 151 -6.22 10.01 -8.45
C VAL A 151 -5.54 9.00 -9.35
N ALA A 152 -5.55 9.22 -10.67
CA ALA A 152 -4.85 8.34 -11.60
C ALA A 152 -3.33 8.36 -11.37
N SER A 153 -2.76 9.53 -11.10
CA SER A 153 -1.32 9.69 -10.83
C SER A 153 -0.90 9.00 -9.52
N ALA A 154 -1.72 9.12 -8.46
CA ALA A 154 -1.50 8.38 -7.23
C ALA A 154 -1.50 6.85 -7.46
N ARG A 155 -2.45 6.35 -8.26
CA ARG A 155 -2.50 4.92 -8.63
C ARG A 155 -1.27 4.49 -9.43
N LEU A 156 -0.81 5.30 -10.38
CA LEU A 156 0.36 5.00 -11.20
C LEU A 156 1.66 4.99 -10.36
N LEU A 157 1.79 5.92 -9.40
CA LEU A 157 2.93 5.93 -8.48
C LEU A 157 2.98 4.63 -7.66
N LEU A 158 1.85 4.25 -7.04
CA LEU A 158 1.75 3.02 -6.25
C LEU A 158 1.99 1.77 -7.12
N ALA A 159 1.45 1.76 -8.34
CA ALA A 159 1.65 0.67 -9.30
C ALA A 159 3.13 0.52 -9.70
N GLY A 160 3.86 1.62 -9.90
CA GLY A 160 5.30 1.59 -10.17
C GLY A 160 6.09 1.01 -8.99
N CYS A 161 5.74 1.39 -7.77
CA CYS A 161 6.37 0.86 -6.55
C CYS A 161 6.12 -0.65 -6.41
N PHE A 162 4.86 -1.07 -6.60
CA PHE A 162 4.46 -2.47 -6.58
C PHE A 162 5.17 -3.27 -7.66
N HIS A 163 5.25 -2.74 -8.89
CA HIS A 163 5.90 -3.40 -10.02
C HIS A 163 7.38 -3.70 -9.72
N HIS A 164 8.12 -2.72 -9.19
CA HIS A 164 9.51 -2.93 -8.78
C HIS A 164 9.62 -4.05 -7.75
N ALA A 165 8.88 -3.94 -6.64
CA ALA A 165 8.91 -4.92 -5.55
C ALA A 165 8.54 -6.34 -6.02
N TYR A 166 7.53 -6.44 -6.89
CA TYR A 166 7.08 -7.70 -7.46
C TYR A 166 8.19 -8.36 -8.28
N HIS A 167 8.87 -7.62 -9.15
CA HIS A 167 9.98 -8.17 -9.93
C HIS A 167 11.20 -8.50 -9.06
N GLU A 168 11.53 -7.64 -8.10
CA GLU A 168 12.68 -7.83 -7.21
C GLU A 168 12.59 -9.16 -6.46
N MET A 169 11.39 -9.54 -6.04
CA MET A 169 11.12 -10.83 -5.39
C MET A 169 11.51 -12.04 -6.25
N PHE A 170 11.38 -11.96 -7.59
CA PHE A 170 11.64 -13.10 -8.49
C PHE A 170 13.06 -13.11 -9.05
N VAL A 171 13.61 -11.94 -9.38
CA VAL A 171 14.92 -11.84 -10.05
C VAL A 171 16.05 -11.39 -9.12
N GLY A 172 15.73 -10.99 -7.89
CA GLY A 172 16.69 -10.41 -6.95
C GLY A 172 17.05 -8.96 -7.29
N ALA A 173 17.55 -8.24 -6.28
CA ALA A 173 17.89 -6.82 -6.40
C ALA A 173 18.98 -6.53 -7.44
N ASP A 174 19.90 -7.46 -7.67
CA ASP A 174 21.03 -7.27 -8.60
C ASP A 174 20.62 -7.23 -10.09
N HIS A 175 19.38 -7.63 -10.41
CA HIS A 175 18.87 -7.69 -11.79
C HIS A 175 17.91 -6.54 -12.14
N LEU A 176 17.70 -5.60 -11.23
CA LEU A 176 16.87 -4.41 -11.43
C LEU A 176 17.70 -3.14 -11.25
N PRO A 177 17.24 -1.98 -11.74
CA PRO A 177 17.76 -0.70 -11.27
C PRO A 177 17.68 -0.64 -9.74
N SER A 178 18.50 0.21 -9.10
CA SER A 178 18.37 0.36 -7.66
C SER A 178 16.96 0.85 -7.30
N ARG A 179 16.54 0.60 -6.05
CA ARG A 179 15.25 1.10 -5.56
C ARG A 179 15.17 2.64 -5.62
N ASP A 180 16.30 3.33 -5.45
CA ASP A 180 16.41 4.78 -5.60
C ASP A 180 16.22 5.19 -7.07
N ASP A 181 16.96 4.57 -8.00
CA ASP A 181 16.82 4.86 -9.44
C ASP A 181 15.38 4.63 -9.95
N SER A 182 14.76 3.54 -9.47
CA SER A 182 13.37 3.22 -9.82
C SER A 182 12.38 4.24 -9.26
N ALA A 183 12.59 4.70 -8.02
CA ALA A 183 11.79 5.76 -7.43
C ALA A 183 11.93 7.07 -8.21
N GLU A 184 13.15 7.46 -8.60
CA GLU A 184 13.38 8.64 -9.44
C GLU A 184 12.69 8.51 -10.80
N GLU A 185 12.79 7.35 -11.45
CA GLU A 185 12.17 7.07 -12.75
C GLU A 185 10.64 7.17 -12.67
N ILE A 186 10.01 6.57 -11.67
CA ILE A 186 8.56 6.65 -11.45
C ILE A 186 8.14 8.12 -11.35
N ILE A 187 8.80 8.91 -10.50
CA ILE A 187 8.45 10.31 -10.30
C ILE A 187 8.66 11.15 -11.56
N ARG A 188 9.77 10.92 -12.28
CA ARG A 188 10.08 11.61 -13.53
C ARG A 188 9.02 11.35 -14.59
N GLU A 189 8.59 10.10 -14.76
CA GLU A 189 7.66 9.73 -15.84
C GLU A 189 6.19 10.07 -15.53
N LEU A 190 5.84 10.35 -14.26
CA LEU A 190 4.53 10.93 -13.92
C LEU A 190 4.33 12.35 -14.47
N ARG A 191 5.42 13.08 -14.79
CA ARG A 191 5.38 14.41 -15.43
C ARG A 191 4.43 15.40 -14.74
N LEU A 192 4.50 15.43 -13.41
CA LEU A 192 3.53 16.15 -12.58
C LEU A 192 3.70 17.67 -12.61
N GLU A 193 4.94 18.15 -12.74
CA GLU A 193 5.23 19.58 -12.67
C GLU A 193 4.93 20.27 -14.00
N PRO A 194 4.37 21.51 -14.00
CA PRO A 194 4.11 22.26 -15.21
C PRO A 194 5.38 22.42 -16.07
N ARG A 195 5.25 22.22 -17.39
CA ARG A 195 6.33 22.55 -18.32
C ARG A 195 6.63 24.04 -18.21
N ARG A 196 7.86 24.39 -17.83
CA ARG A 196 8.33 25.79 -17.93
C ARG A 196 8.29 26.18 -19.41
N ALA A 197 7.49 27.21 -19.71
CA ALA A 197 7.47 27.89 -20.99
C ALA A 197 8.79 28.64 -21.22
#